data_AF-A0A135YNS5-F1
#
_entry.id   AF-A0A135YNS5-F1
#
_cell.length_a   1.000
_cell.length_b   1.000
_cell.length_c   1.000
_cell.angle_alpha   90.00
_cell.angle_beta   90.00
_cell.angle_gamma   90.00
#
_symmetry.space_group_name_H-M   'P 1'
#
loop_
_entity.id
_entity.type
_entity.pdbx_description
1 polymer ?
#
loop_
_entity_poly.entity_id
_entity_poly.type
_entity_poly.pdbx_seq_one_letter_code
_entity_poly.pdbx_strand_id
1 'polypeptide(L)'
;MLFLLSKISKFTIVIIILSGIIQGFIPTVMLIISKYTLNEVQNLDSKAILFALVGIFVKIFSLVFGKLYGYYISKISLLFDNMISVMILEKSSELGMKDYDSKNTYDIITRAQMQGASSIITYIDSYINTFKEIITILSTMIIILVYKIYTF
;
A
#
# COMPACT_ATOMS: atom_id res chain seq x y z
N MET A 1 8.52 2.83 -18.48
CA MET A 1 7.82 2.45 -17.23
C MET A 1 7.89 0.95 -16.95
N LEU A 2 7.41 0.06 -17.85
CA LEU A 2 7.48 -1.42 -17.71
C LEU A 2 8.92 -1.98 -17.54
N PHE A 3 9.91 -1.41 -18.21
CA PHE A 3 11.33 -1.81 -18.06
C PHE A 3 11.94 -1.43 -16.70
N LEU A 4 11.43 -0.38 -16.05
CA LEU A 4 11.88 0.05 -14.73
C LEU A 4 11.20 -0.79 -13.63
N LEU A 5 9.94 -1.20 -13.86
CA LEU A 5 9.23 -2.19 -13.05
C LEU A 5 9.92 -3.57 -13.05
N SER A 6 10.60 -3.97 -14.14
CA SER A 6 11.33 -5.25 -14.17
C SER A 6 12.63 -5.24 -13.35
N LYS A 7 13.16 -4.05 -13.00
CA LYS A 7 14.26 -3.89 -12.03
C LYS A 7 13.78 -3.97 -10.58
N ILE A 8 12.48 -3.81 -10.32
CA ILE A 8 11.90 -4.08 -9.00
C ILE A 8 11.85 -5.60 -8.82
N SER A 9 12.31 -6.08 -7.66
CA SER A 9 12.31 -7.52 -7.41
C SER A 9 10.87 -8.04 -7.45
N LYS A 10 10.64 -9.15 -8.17
CA LYS A 10 9.33 -9.82 -8.23
C LYS A 10 8.81 -10.13 -6.82
N PHE A 11 9.73 -10.46 -5.91
CA PHE A 11 9.45 -10.70 -4.49
C PHE A 11 8.86 -9.46 -3.79
N THR A 12 9.36 -8.26 -4.10
CA THR A 12 8.82 -7.00 -3.58
C THR A 12 7.37 -6.78 -3.99
N ILE A 13 7.04 -7.00 -5.26
CA ILE A 13 5.67 -6.84 -5.77
C ILE A 13 4.72 -7.81 -5.07
N VAL A 14 5.15 -9.06 -4.87
CA VAL A 14 4.35 -10.08 -4.15
C VAL A 14 4.09 -9.65 -2.70
N ILE A 15 5.10 -9.16 -1.98
CA ILE A 15 4.94 -8.66 -0.60
C ILE A 15 3.90 -7.53 -0.55
N ILE A 16 3.96 -6.61 -1.51
CA ILE A 16 3.06 -5.46 -1.56
C ILE A 16 1.60 -5.92 -1.77
N ILE A 17 1.38 -6.82 -2.73
CA ILE A 17 0.05 -7.38 -3.01
C ILE A 17 -0.51 -8.12 -1.79
N LEU A 18 0.29 -9.00 -1.17
CA LEU A 18 -0.13 -9.74 0.02
C LEU A 18 -0.45 -8.80 1.18
N SER A 19 0.35 -7.76 1.37
CA SER A 19 0.12 -6.75 2.41
C SER A 19 -1.17 -5.96 2.16
N GLY A 20 -1.47 -5.62 0.90
CA GLY A 20 -2.72 -4.97 0.50
C GLY A 20 -3.94 -5.82 0.79
N ILE A 21 -3.88 -7.12 0.49
CA ILE A 21 -4.97 -8.08 0.78
C ILE A 21 -5.22 -8.16 2.29
N ILE A 22 -4.18 -8.39 3.09
CA ILE A 22 -4.29 -8.49 4.56
C ILE A 22 -4.94 -7.21 5.11
N GLN A 23 -4.44 -6.04 4.72
CA GLN A 23 -4.98 -4.76 5.20
C GLN A 23 -6.42 -4.49 4.73
N GLY A 24 -6.83 -5.01 3.56
CA GLY A 24 -8.19 -4.85 3.04
C GLY A 24 -9.23 -5.61 3.85
N PHE A 25 -8.84 -6.71 4.50
CA PHE A 25 -9.76 -7.48 5.35
C PHE A 25 -9.84 -6.98 6.80
N ILE A 26 -8.90 -6.16 7.27
CA ILE A 26 -8.90 -5.67 8.66
C ILE A 26 -10.21 -4.97 9.06
N PRO A 27 -10.78 -4.04 8.24
CA PRO A 27 -12.05 -3.41 8.58
C PRO A 27 -13.19 -4.42 8.75
N THR A 28 -13.23 -5.44 7.90
CA THR A 28 -14.24 -6.51 7.93
C THR A 28 -14.09 -7.38 9.18
N VAL A 29 -12.85 -7.74 9.55
CA VAL A 29 -12.56 -8.46 10.79
C VAL A 29 -13.01 -7.64 12.00
N MET A 30 -12.73 -6.33 12.03
CA MET A 30 -13.18 -5.47 13.13
C MET A 30 -14.70 -5.34 13.21
N LEU A 31 -15.39 -5.32 12.07
CA LEU A 31 -16.86 -5.33 12.03
C LEU A 31 -17.41 -6.60 12.70
N ILE A 32 -16.86 -7.77 12.35
CA ILE A 32 -17.26 -9.05 12.95
C ILE A 32 -17.00 -9.06 14.47
N ILE A 33 -15.83 -8.61 14.92
CA ILE A 33 -15.51 -8.53 16.35
C ILE A 33 -16.46 -7.58 17.08
N SER A 34 -16.78 -6.43 16.46
CA SER A 34 -17.69 -5.44 17.03
C SER A 34 -19.10 -6.02 17.20
N LYS A 35 -19.56 -6.82 16.23
CA LYS A 35 -20.82 -7.57 16.33
C LYS A 35 -20.81 -8.51 17.54
N TYR A 36 -19.82 -9.39 17.64
CA TYR A 36 -19.77 -10.34 18.76
C TYR A 36 -19.68 -9.63 20.11
N THR A 37 -18.87 -8.57 20.19
CA THR A 37 -18.79 -7.74 21.40
C THR A 37 -20.15 -7.18 21.78
N LEU A 38 -20.89 -6.59 20.83
CA LEU A 38 -22.19 -5.99 21.07
C LEU A 38 -23.24 -7.03 21.50
N ASN A 39 -23.26 -8.19 20.88
CA ASN A 39 -24.19 -9.27 21.22
C ASN A 39 -23.96 -9.77 22.66
N GLU A 40 -22.70 -10.01 23.05
CA GLU A 40 -22.39 -10.49 24.40
C GLU A 40 -22.65 -9.41 25.46
N VAL A 41 -22.45 -8.12 25.14
CA VAL A 41 -22.84 -7.01 26.02
C VAL A 41 -24.35 -7.00 26.26
N GLN A 42 -25.15 -7.19 25.22
CA GLN A 42 -26.62 -7.24 25.35
C GLN A 42 -27.08 -8.44 26.18
N ASN A 43 -26.39 -9.57 26.05
CA ASN A 43 -26.65 -10.78 26.85
C ASN A 43 -26.07 -10.72 28.27
N LEU A 44 -25.37 -9.62 28.63
CA LEU A 44 -24.64 -9.48 29.90
C LEU A 44 -23.62 -10.61 30.14
N ASP A 45 -23.08 -11.21 29.08
CA ASP A 45 -22.07 -12.27 29.14
C ASP A 45 -20.65 -11.65 29.23
N SER A 46 -19.85 -12.16 30.18
CA SER A 46 -18.43 -11.84 30.36
C SER A 46 -17.57 -12.02 29.09
N LYS A 47 -18.01 -12.86 28.13
CA LYS A 47 -17.34 -13.03 26.82
C LYS A 47 -17.22 -11.72 26.03
N ALA A 48 -18.06 -10.72 26.32
CA ALA A 48 -17.90 -9.37 25.78
C ALA A 48 -16.48 -8.82 26.01
N ILE A 49 -15.90 -9.07 27.18
CA ILE A 49 -14.55 -8.62 27.54
C ILE A 49 -13.52 -9.33 26.66
N LEU A 50 -13.68 -10.64 26.45
CA LEU A 50 -12.79 -11.41 25.58
C LEU A 50 -12.81 -10.87 24.14
N PHE A 51 -13.99 -10.68 23.55
CA PHE A 51 -14.09 -10.14 22.19
C PHE A 51 -13.55 -8.71 22.08
N ALA A 52 -13.76 -7.87 23.09
CA ALA A 52 -13.16 -6.55 23.15
C ALA A 52 -11.63 -6.60 23.18
N LEU A 53 -11.03 -7.49 23.99
CA LEU A 53 -9.57 -7.68 24.03
C LEU A 53 -9.02 -8.18 22.70
N VAL A 54 -9.71 -9.10 22.03
CA VAL A 54 -9.34 -9.54 20.66
C VAL A 54 -9.39 -8.37 19.68
N GLY A 55 -10.41 -7.50 19.77
CA GLY A 55 -10.51 -6.28 18.96
C GLY A 55 -9.35 -5.31 19.18
N ILE A 56 -8.94 -5.11 20.43
CA ILE A 56 -7.77 -4.29 20.78
C ILE A 56 -6.51 -4.90 20.17
N PHE A 57 -6.31 -6.22 20.31
CA PHE A 57 -5.17 -6.91 19.73
C PHE A 57 -5.10 -6.74 18.20
N VAL A 58 -6.22 -6.97 17.51
CA VAL A 58 -6.31 -6.80 16.04
C VAL A 58 -6.00 -5.36 15.63
N LYS A 59 -6.43 -4.37 16.43
CA LYS A 59 -6.14 -2.95 16.16
C LYS A 59 -4.67 -2.60 16.39
N ILE A 60 -4.03 -3.13 17.43
CA ILE A 60 -2.59 -2.95 17.65
C ILE A 60 -1.80 -3.62 16.52
N PHE A 61 -2.18 -4.85 16.16
CA PHE A 61 -1.59 -5.57 15.03
C PHE A 61 -1.70 -4.76 13.74
N SER A 62 -2.87 -4.20 13.43
CA SER A 62 -3.08 -3.42 12.21
C SER A 62 -2.20 -2.16 12.16
N LEU A 63 -2.02 -1.48 13.30
CA LEU A 63 -1.16 -0.31 13.41
C LEU A 63 0.31 -0.68 13.19
N VAL A 64 0.80 -1.73 13.86
CA VAL A 64 2.19 -2.19 13.72
C VAL A 64 2.44 -2.66 12.29
N PHE A 65 1.54 -3.47 11.74
CA PHE A 65 1.63 -3.96 10.37
C PHE A 65 1.65 -2.81 9.35
N GLY A 66 0.76 -1.82 9.51
CA GLY A 66 0.73 -0.64 8.66
C GLY A 66 2.02 0.18 8.70
N LYS A 67 2.63 0.31 9.89
CA LYS A 67 3.93 0.99 10.04
C LYS A 67 5.07 0.22 9.37
N LEU A 68 5.11 -1.10 9.51
CA LEU A 68 6.10 -1.95 8.86
C LEU A 68 5.97 -1.90 7.33
N TYR A 69 4.74 -1.98 6.82
CA TYR A 69 4.45 -1.83 5.39
C TYR A 69 4.90 -0.45 4.88
N GLY A 70 4.53 0.62 5.58
CA GLY A 70 4.94 1.99 5.21
C GLY A 70 6.46 2.15 5.16
N TYR A 71 7.17 1.65 6.18
CA TYR A 71 8.64 1.66 6.18
C TYR A 71 9.22 0.92 4.97
N TYR A 72 8.68 -0.25 4.64
CA TYR A 72 9.12 -1.05 3.51
C TYR A 72 8.93 -0.33 2.17
N ILE A 73 7.75 0.25 1.92
CA ILE A 73 7.45 1.04 0.72
C ILE A 73 8.37 2.25 0.61
N SER A 74 8.55 3.01 1.70
CA SER A 74 9.44 4.18 1.70
C SER A 74 10.89 3.81 1.41
N LYS A 75 11.39 2.70 1.98
CA LYS A 75 12.74 2.20 1.70
C LYS A 75 12.92 1.86 0.22
N ILE A 76 11.94 1.19 -0.38
CA ILE A 76 11.99 0.84 -1.81
C ILE A 76 11.93 2.08 -2.69
N SER A 77 11.07 3.05 -2.34
CA SER A 77 11.01 4.33 -3.06
C SER A 77 12.37 5.01 -3.09
N LEU A 78 13.03 5.10 -1.94
CA LEU A 78 14.35 5.75 -1.83
C LEU A 78 15.43 5.02 -2.63
N LEU A 79 15.47 3.68 -2.58
CA LEU A 79 16.41 2.89 -3.37
C LEU A 79 16.21 3.11 -4.88
N PHE A 80 14.94 3.19 -5.29
CA PHE A 80 14.59 3.39 -6.69
C PHE A 80 14.89 4.82 -7.16
N ASP A 81 14.63 5.82 -6.31
CA ASP A 81 15.01 7.22 -6.52
C ASP A 81 16.51 7.33 -6.75
N ASN A 82 17.32 6.78 -5.85
CA ASN A 82 18.78 6.78 -5.99
C ASN A 82 19.24 6.08 -7.27
N MET A 83 18.66 4.94 -7.63
CA MET A 83 19.01 4.22 -8.86
C MET A 83 18.75 5.07 -10.11
N ILE A 84 17.60 5.75 -10.18
CA ILE A 84 17.29 6.63 -11.31
C ILE A 84 18.22 7.84 -11.33
N SER A 85 18.48 8.47 -10.19
CA SER A 85 19.41 9.59 -10.09
C SER A 85 20.80 9.22 -10.61
N VAL A 86 21.33 8.05 -10.24
CA VAL A 86 22.63 7.55 -10.74
C VAL A 86 22.59 7.33 -12.26
N MET A 87 21.56 6.67 -12.79
CA MET A 87 21.43 6.45 -14.24
C MET A 87 21.37 7.76 -15.04
N ILE A 88 20.69 8.79 -14.50
CA ILE A 88 20.64 10.12 -15.12
C ILE A 88 22.04 10.75 -15.12
N LEU A 89 22.79 10.66 -14.02
CA LEU A 89 24.14 11.21 -13.91
C LEU A 89 25.12 10.52 -14.86
N GLU A 90 25.12 9.17 -14.88
CA GLU A 90 25.95 8.38 -15.80
C GLU A 90 25.66 8.77 -17.25
N LYS A 91 24.38 8.79 -17.65
CA LYS A 91 24.02 9.15 -19.02
C LYS A 91 24.34 10.60 -19.37
N SER A 92 24.20 11.50 -18.40
CA SER A 92 24.58 12.90 -18.59
C SER A 92 26.09 13.04 -18.79
N SER A 93 26.91 12.27 -18.06
CA SER A 93 28.38 12.32 -18.19
C SER A 93 28.91 11.90 -19.56
N GLU A 94 28.12 11.14 -20.33
CA GLU A 94 28.44 10.73 -21.69
C GLU A 94 28.14 11.81 -22.75
N LEU A 95 27.47 12.90 -22.38
CA LEU A 95 27.09 13.98 -23.29
C LEU A 95 28.27 14.94 -23.53
N GLY A 96 28.47 15.36 -24.78
CA GLY A 96 29.47 16.36 -25.12
C GLY A 96 28.99 17.79 -24.83
N MET A 97 29.91 18.76 -24.77
CA MET A 97 29.56 20.18 -24.56
C MET A 97 28.49 20.69 -25.54
N LYS A 98 28.57 20.31 -26.82
CA LYS A 98 27.59 20.71 -27.83
C LYS A 98 26.18 20.19 -27.55
N ASP A 99 26.08 19.06 -26.86
CA ASP A 99 24.78 18.47 -26.50
C ASP A 99 24.14 19.25 -25.36
N TYR A 100 24.92 19.86 -24.45
CA TYR A 100 24.41 20.69 -23.36
C TYR A 100 23.88 22.05 -23.83
N ASP A 101 24.40 22.59 -24.93
CA ASP A 101 23.91 23.83 -25.53
C ASP A 101 22.56 23.65 -26.24
N SER A 102 22.17 22.40 -26.50
CA SER A 102 20.86 22.08 -27.06
C SER A 102 19.77 22.20 -25.99
N LYS A 103 18.84 23.14 -26.21
CA LYS A 103 17.63 23.29 -25.40
C LYS A 103 16.87 21.97 -25.22
N ASN A 104 16.83 21.13 -26.24
CA ASN A 104 16.15 19.84 -26.17
C ASN A 104 16.82 18.88 -25.17
N THR A 105 18.16 18.82 -25.16
CA THR A 105 18.91 17.98 -24.22
C THR A 105 18.71 18.46 -22.78
N TYR A 106 18.79 19.78 -22.57
CA TYR A 106 18.51 20.37 -21.26
C TYR A 106 17.08 20.06 -20.77
N ASP A 107 16.08 20.18 -21.65
CA ASP A 107 14.69 19.87 -21.34
C ASP A 107 14.48 18.37 -21.04
N ILE A 108 15.25 17.47 -21.68
CA ILE A 108 15.19 16.03 -21.41
C ILE A 108 15.81 15.70 -20.06
N ILE A 109 16.98 16.25 -19.73
CA ILE A 109 17.63 16.06 -18.42
C ILE A 109 16.75 16.60 -17.31
N THR A 110 16.23 17.82 -17.48
CA THR A 110 15.34 18.47 -16.50
C THR A 110 14.06 17.65 -16.32
N ARG A 111 13.44 17.16 -17.40
CA ARG A 111 12.29 16.26 -17.28
C ARG A 111 12.62 14.94 -16.59
N ALA A 112 13.78 14.35 -16.85
CA ALA A 112 14.21 13.12 -16.18
C ALA A 112 14.42 13.32 -14.67
N GLN A 113 14.97 14.47 -14.26
CA GLN A 113 15.11 14.85 -12.86
C GLN A 113 13.76 15.15 -12.19
N MET A 114 12.88 15.89 -12.87
CA MET A 114 11.57 16.28 -12.33
C MET A 114 10.55 15.14 -12.29
N GLN A 115 10.53 14.28 -13.31
CA GLN A 115 9.64 13.10 -13.38
C GLN A 115 10.30 11.84 -12.77
N GLY A 116 11.29 12.03 -11.88
CA GLY A 116 12.05 10.98 -11.24
C GLY A 116 11.22 9.89 -10.53
N ALA A 117 11.94 8.89 -10.02
CA ALA A 117 11.47 7.57 -9.62
C ALA A 117 10.32 7.53 -8.58
N SER A 118 10.20 8.55 -7.75
CA SER A 118 9.20 8.65 -6.68
C SER A 118 7.77 8.57 -7.24
N SER A 119 7.56 9.03 -8.48
CA SER A 119 6.29 8.91 -9.18
C SER A 119 5.86 7.45 -9.36
N ILE A 120 6.78 6.55 -9.74
CA ILE A 120 6.47 5.16 -10.11
C ILE A 120 6.05 4.33 -8.90
N ILE A 121 6.81 4.39 -7.80
CA ILE A 121 6.46 3.66 -6.57
C ILE A 121 5.17 4.21 -5.96
N THR A 122 4.97 5.53 -6.02
CA THR A 122 3.72 6.16 -5.59
C THR A 122 2.52 5.69 -6.41
N TYR A 123 2.65 5.55 -7.74
CA TYR A 123 1.60 4.97 -8.56
C TYR A 123 1.29 3.52 -8.18
N ILE A 124 2.31 2.69 -7.98
CA ILE A 124 2.13 1.29 -7.55
C ILE A 124 1.38 1.25 -6.21
N ASP A 125 1.81 2.03 -5.22
CA ASP A 125 1.15 2.08 -3.92
C ASP A 125 -0.30 2.57 -4.04
N SER A 126 -0.55 3.55 -4.92
CA SER A 126 -1.91 4.05 -5.18
C SER A 126 -2.82 2.94 -5.75
N TYR A 127 -2.36 2.17 -6.74
CA TYR A 127 -3.13 1.05 -7.29
C TYR A 127 -3.42 -0.03 -6.24
N ILE A 128 -2.46 -0.30 -5.36
CA ILE A 128 -2.61 -1.28 -4.29
C ILE A 128 -3.62 -0.79 -3.25
N ASN A 129 -3.60 0.50 -2.92
CA ASN A 129 -4.58 1.12 -2.03
C ASN A 129 -5.99 1.09 -2.64
N THR A 130 -6.15 1.37 -3.93
CA THR A 130 -7.44 1.22 -4.63
C THR A 130 -7.93 -0.23 -4.58
N PHE A 131 -7.05 -1.21 -4.81
CA PHE A 131 -7.43 -2.62 -4.74
C PHE A 131 -7.85 -3.04 -3.32
N LYS A 132 -7.14 -2.56 -2.30
CA LYS A 132 -7.48 -2.73 -0.88
C LYS A 132 -8.88 -2.16 -0.56
N GLU A 133 -9.20 -0.98 -1.07
CA GLU A 133 -10.53 -0.38 -0.90
C GLU A 133 -11.63 -1.22 -1.53
N ILE A 134 -11.42 -1.75 -2.73
CA ILE A 134 -12.36 -2.67 -3.39
C ILE A 134 -12.58 -3.92 -2.53
N ILE A 135 -11.52 -4.56 -2.01
CA ILE A 135 -11.64 -5.70 -1.09
C ILE A 135 -12.46 -5.33 0.15
N THR A 136 -12.17 -4.15 0.72
CA THR A 136 -12.86 -3.66 1.93
C THR A 136 -14.35 -3.50 1.66
N ILE A 137 -14.73 -2.83 0.57
CA ILE A 137 -16.13 -2.60 0.20
C ILE A 137 -16.84 -3.93 -0.03
N LEU A 138 -16.27 -4.82 -0.83
CA LEU A 138 -16.90 -6.11 -1.15
C LEU A 138 -17.06 -6.97 0.10
N SER A 139 -16.02 -7.09 0.91
CA SER A 139 -16.04 -7.94 2.10
C SER A 139 -16.97 -7.40 3.19
N THR A 140 -17.01 -6.09 3.42
CA THR A 140 -17.97 -5.48 4.36
C THR A 140 -19.40 -5.60 3.86
N MET A 141 -19.66 -5.39 2.56
CA MET A 141 -20.98 -5.53 1.96
C MET A 141 -21.52 -6.97 2.10
N ILE A 142 -20.67 -7.98 1.85
CA ILE A 142 -21.04 -9.40 2.03
C ILE A 142 -21.47 -9.66 3.49
N ILE A 143 -20.69 -9.20 4.47
CA ILE A 143 -21.01 -9.41 5.89
C ILE A 143 -22.33 -8.73 6.26
N ILE A 144 -22.58 -7.51 5.78
CA ILE A 144 -23.84 -6.79 6.05
C ILE A 144 -25.04 -7.53 5.42
N LEU A 145 -24.92 -7.98 4.16
CA LEU A 145 -25.99 -8.69 3.47
C LEU A 145 -26.33 -10.02 4.15
N VAL A 146 -25.30 -10.82 4.48
CA VAL A 146 -25.48 -12.08 5.20
C VAL A 146 -26.18 -11.80 6.53
N TYR A 147 -25.73 -10.80 7.28
CA TYR A 147 -26.34 -10.48 8.57
C TYR A 147 -27.81 -10.05 8.45
N LYS A 148 -28.15 -9.20 7.48
CA LYS A 148 -29.53 -8.78 7.25
C LYS A 148 -30.43 -9.98 6.95
N ILE A 149 -29.98 -10.95 6.16
CA ILE A 149 -30.74 -12.16 5.83
C ILE A 149 -31.02 -13.02 7.07
N TYR A 150 -30.08 -13.13 8.02
CA TYR A 150 -30.27 -13.92 9.25
C TYR A 150 -31.10 -13.22 10.34
N THR A 151 -31.49 -11.94 10.15
CA THR A 151 -32.27 -11.17 11.14
C THR A 151 -33.74 -10.93 10.68
N PHE A 152 -34.17 -11.57 9.58
CA PHE A 152 -35.55 -11.60 9.09
C PHE A 152 -36.19 -12.98 9.30
#